data_AF-A0A813K2C3-F1
#
_entry.id   AF-A0A813K2C3-F1
#
_cell.length_a   1.000
_cell.length_b   1.000
_cell.length_c   1.000
_cell.angle_alpha   90.00
_cell.angle_beta   90.00
_cell.angle_gamma   90.00
#
_symmetry.space_group_name_H-M   'P 1'
#
loop_
_entity.id
_entity.type
_entity.pdbx_description
1 polymer ?
#
loop_
_entity_poly.entity_id
_entity_poly.type
_entity_poly.pdbx_seq_one_letter_code
_entity_poly.pdbx_strand_id
1 'polypeptide(L)'
;MSTQEVRSASEKTDKAEQEATWALTEAKRSLIQRQIEAKAKDPTGGLSQELLKLQSRLTAAQNDVKKHANTSRSAEQRQQVQKISGEALAKITEAEEQGNKAASLVEKLKDQGSEESIKVAEEAIAELQGFVRMANRFLDENRRGSEEFASEASSKLQPRVKAVQAKLESLQVAIRSHLEKAGVKAVLSECQQRLEDTEAAVKSSSDAEAAFLKLPADSQGEAIAEAMASLEAAVKAANGSVNTTRAHLGVKRVNMKRMSPELSTSGLEEIEKLQKRLDEATQAVAKGKKVVAEKQQEVVQREISTKLKETEALFEASKAASALLAATELSTEDLAAKTKAAGEAHRAASEAVEDFSRKLQVRQQEASRGAVAPRGESAAQLFARSAAAATGVAELASMLDQADKMQAELETQRGRLQEEKDKCMAQDVLKVSTDLVEALEKKMEGTNGAAASLTEDNGNLAAHIYLGQIVEALRQSLARTSQSEDALAKTLAPSGSVTESKFVSYLQELP
;
A
#
# COMPACT_ATOMS: atom_id res chain seq x y z
N MET A 1 -77.12 -4.57 -41.07
CA MET A 1 -77.38 -3.13 -41.21
C MET A 1 -76.13 -2.38 -40.82
N SER A 2 -75.71 -1.42 -41.62
CA SER A 2 -74.60 -0.53 -41.27
C SER A 2 -74.98 0.34 -40.06
N THR A 3 -73.97 0.89 -39.39
CA THR A 3 -74.17 1.78 -38.23
C THR A 3 -75.08 2.97 -38.60
N GLN A 4 -74.96 3.43 -39.83
CA GLN A 4 -75.70 4.56 -40.39
C GLN A 4 -77.15 4.19 -40.73
N GLU A 5 -77.40 2.95 -41.16
CA GLU A 5 -78.76 2.46 -41.41
C GLU A 5 -79.59 2.34 -40.14
N VAL A 6 -79.02 1.83 -39.04
CA VAL A 6 -79.75 1.71 -37.76
C VAL A 6 -80.08 3.08 -37.20
N ARG A 7 -79.13 4.03 -37.24
CA ARG A 7 -79.35 5.42 -36.81
C ARG A 7 -80.41 6.12 -37.66
N SER A 8 -80.34 5.97 -38.99
CA SER A 8 -81.35 6.53 -39.90
C SER A 8 -82.73 5.91 -39.66
N ALA A 9 -82.79 4.60 -39.39
CA ALA A 9 -84.04 3.93 -39.06
C ALA A 9 -84.60 4.40 -37.71
N SER A 10 -83.75 4.64 -36.71
CA SER A 10 -84.17 5.15 -35.41
C SER A 10 -84.67 6.60 -35.50
N GLU A 11 -83.93 7.49 -36.16
CA GLU A 11 -84.37 8.88 -36.39
C GLU A 11 -85.70 8.97 -37.14
N LYS A 12 -85.94 8.07 -38.12
CA LYS A 12 -87.23 7.94 -38.81
C LYS A 12 -88.32 7.42 -37.88
N THR A 13 -88.00 6.46 -37.03
CA THR A 13 -88.95 5.88 -36.07
C THR A 13 -89.34 6.91 -35.00
N ASP A 14 -88.40 7.71 -34.50
CA ASP A 14 -88.65 8.77 -33.52
C ASP A 14 -89.54 9.87 -34.09
N LYS A 15 -89.28 10.30 -35.34
CA LYS A 15 -90.16 11.26 -36.04
C LYS A 15 -91.57 10.70 -36.22
N ALA A 16 -91.68 9.47 -36.71
CA ALA A 16 -92.97 8.80 -36.86
C ALA A 16 -93.69 8.59 -35.52
N GLU A 17 -92.96 8.32 -34.44
CA GLU A 17 -93.49 8.21 -33.08
C GLU A 17 -94.04 9.55 -32.58
N GLN A 18 -93.30 10.65 -32.74
CA GLN A 18 -93.73 11.99 -32.34
C GLN A 18 -95.02 12.40 -33.08
N GLU A 19 -95.04 12.19 -34.39
CA GLU A 19 -96.21 12.45 -35.24
C GLU A 19 -97.41 11.59 -34.82
N ALA A 20 -97.21 10.28 -34.64
CA ALA A 20 -98.26 9.35 -34.22
C ALA A 20 -98.76 9.67 -32.80
N THR A 21 -97.89 10.03 -31.87
CA THR A 21 -98.25 10.39 -30.49
C THR A 21 -99.03 11.69 -30.44
N TRP A 22 -98.63 12.69 -31.23
CA TRP A 22 -99.36 13.94 -31.37
C TRP A 22 -100.77 13.70 -31.93
N ALA A 23 -100.87 12.96 -33.04
CA ALA A 23 -102.16 12.61 -33.66
C ALA A 23 -103.06 11.79 -32.72
N LEU A 24 -102.50 10.82 -31.99
CA LEU A 24 -103.24 10.04 -30.98
C LEU A 24 -103.76 10.92 -29.83
N THR A 25 -102.98 11.91 -29.40
CA THR A 25 -103.37 12.83 -28.33
C THR A 25 -104.52 13.72 -28.78
N GLU A 26 -104.45 14.27 -29.99
CA GLU A 26 -105.52 15.08 -30.56
C GLU A 26 -106.79 14.25 -30.81
N ALA A 27 -106.65 13.04 -31.37
CA ALA A 27 -107.77 12.12 -31.57
C ALA A 27 -108.45 11.75 -30.25
N LYS A 28 -107.68 11.50 -29.18
CA LYS A 28 -108.23 11.24 -27.83
C LYS A 28 -108.98 12.45 -27.27
N ARG A 29 -108.42 13.65 -27.43
CA ARG A 29 -109.08 14.89 -26.99
C ARG A 29 -110.43 15.07 -27.71
N SER A 30 -110.45 14.91 -29.03
CA SER A 30 -111.68 14.98 -29.83
C SER A 30 -112.69 13.88 -29.48
N LEU A 31 -112.22 12.66 -29.21
CA LEU A 31 -113.08 11.54 -28.81
C LEU A 31 -113.74 11.80 -27.44
N ILE A 32 -112.98 12.31 -26.46
CA ILE A 32 -113.51 12.67 -25.14
C ILE A 32 -114.58 13.76 -25.26
N GLN A 33 -114.31 14.79 -26.07
CA GLN A 33 -115.29 15.85 -26.35
C GLN A 33 -116.59 15.28 -26.96
N ARG A 34 -116.47 14.38 -27.94
CA ARG A 34 -117.62 13.69 -28.55
C ARG A 34 -118.36 12.77 -27.57
N GLN A 35 -117.66 12.12 -26.64
CA GLN A 35 -118.28 11.31 -25.59
C GLN A 35 -119.09 12.18 -24.61
N ILE A 36 -118.60 13.38 -24.27
CA ILE A 36 -119.33 14.34 -23.44
C ILE A 36 -120.60 14.80 -24.16
N GLU A 37 -120.50 15.17 -25.45
CA GLU A 37 -121.63 15.58 -26.28
C GLU A 37 -122.67 14.47 -26.51
N ALA A 38 -122.22 13.24 -26.76
CA ALA A 38 -123.08 12.08 -26.98
C ALA A 38 -123.90 11.74 -25.72
N LYS A 39 -123.27 11.79 -24.54
CA LYS A 39 -123.96 11.60 -23.24
C LYS A 39 -125.05 12.63 -22.98
N ALA A 40 -124.93 13.83 -23.53
CA ALA A 40 -125.93 14.90 -23.38
C ALA A 40 -127.13 14.77 -24.35
N LYS A 41 -126.96 14.10 -25.50
CA LYS A 41 -127.96 14.06 -26.59
C LYS A 41 -128.72 12.74 -26.74
N ASP A 42 -128.09 11.60 -26.44
CA ASP A 42 -128.71 10.29 -26.60
C ASP A 42 -128.31 9.35 -25.44
N PRO A 43 -129.11 9.29 -24.37
CA PRO A 43 -128.84 8.42 -23.24
C PRO A 43 -129.10 6.93 -23.54
N THR A 44 -129.67 6.56 -24.70
CA THR A 44 -130.11 5.18 -25.00
C THR A 44 -129.04 4.24 -25.58
N GLY A 45 -127.78 4.68 -25.68
CA GLY A 45 -126.60 3.81 -25.51
C GLY A 45 -125.85 3.34 -26.76
N GLY A 46 -126.42 3.40 -27.96
CA GLY A 46 -125.76 2.88 -29.19
C GLY A 46 -124.47 3.62 -29.58
N LEU A 47 -124.50 4.96 -29.65
CA LEU A 47 -123.33 5.79 -29.99
C LEU A 47 -122.24 5.71 -28.91
N SER A 48 -122.62 5.54 -27.65
CA SER A 48 -121.69 5.39 -26.53
C SER A 48 -120.84 4.13 -26.65
N GLN A 49 -121.42 3.01 -27.10
CA GLN A 49 -120.68 1.77 -27.34
C GLN A 49 -119.66 1.88 -28.48
N GLU A 50 -120.01 2.54 -29.59
CA GLU A 50 -119.07 2.77 -30.70
C GLU A 50 -117.93 3.71 -30.31
N LEU A 51 -118.19 4.77 -29.53
CA LEU A 51 -117.15 5.65 -29.00
C LEU A 51 -116.21 4.92 -28.02
N LEU A 52 -116.71 3.96 -27.24
CA LEU A 52 -115.89 3.10 -26.38
C LEU A 52 -114.98 2.16 -27.20
N LYS A 53 -115.48 1.57 -28.30
CA LYS A 53 -114.66 0.78 -29.23
C LYS A 53 -113.56 1.62 -29.88
N LEU A 54 -113.84 2.88 -30.23
CA LEU A 54 -112.81 3.80 -30.74
C LEU A 54 -111.77 4.15 -29.67
N GLN A 55 -112.19 4.34 -28.42
CA GLN A 55 -111.28 4.58 -27.29
C GLN A 55 -110.32 3.41 -27.05
N SER A 56 -110.82 2.17 -27.12
CA SER A 56 -109.98 0.97 -26.97
C SER A 56 -108.99 0.84 -28.14
N ARG A 57 -109.41 1.12 -29.37
CA ARG A 57 -108.52 1.16 -30.55
C ARG A 57 -107.42 2.22 -30.43
N LEU A 58 -107.74 3.44 -29.98
CA LEU A 58 -106.72 4.49 -29.73
C LEU A 58 -105.75 4.09 -28.61
N THR A 59 -106.21 3.33 -27.62
CA THR A 59 -105.35 2.83 -26.54
C THR A 59 -104.42 1.71 -27.04
N ALA A 60 -104.93 0.79 -27.87
CA ALA A 60 -104.10 -0.23 -28.52
C ALA A 60 -103.03 0.42 -29.42
N ALA A 61 -103.42 1.37 -30.27
CA ALA A 61 -102.48 2.10 -31.13
C ALA A 61 -101.41 2.86 -30.33
N GLN A 62 -101.78 3.48 -29.19
CA GLN A 62 -100.79 4.11 -28.31
C GLN A 62 -99.81 3.10 -27.70
N ASN A 63 -100.28 1.91 -27.34
CA ASN A 63 -99.41 0.85 -26.82
C ASN A 63 -98.46 0.31 -27.90
N ASP A 64 -98.93 0.20 -29.14
CA ASP A 64 -98.10 -0.20 -30.29
C ASP A 64 -97.02 0.84 -30.59
N VAL A 65 -97.36 2.14 -30.60
CA VAL A 65 -96.39 3.23 -30.76
C VAL A 65 -95.32 3.16 -29.67
N LYS A 66 -95.71 3.01 -28.40
CA LYS A 66 -94.76 2.82 -27.28
C LYS A 66 -93.88 1.58 -27.45
N LYS A 67 -94.43 0.47 -27.96
CA LYS A 67 -93.68 -0.76 -28.20
C LYS A 67 -92.64 -0.57 -29.30
N HIS A 68 -92.98 0.11 -30.39
CA HIS A 68 -92.05 0.43 -31.47
C HIS A 68 -90.97 1.41 -31.03
N ALA A 69 -91.32 2.45 -30.26
CA ALA A 69 -90.38 3.37 -29.63
C ALA A 69 -89.36 2.64 -28.75
N ASN A 70 -89.83 1.77 -27.85
CA ASN A 70 -88.96 0.97 -26.98
C ASN A 70 -88.05 0.02 -27.79
N THR A 71 -88.55 -0.53 -28.90
CA THR A 71 -87.76 -1.40 -29.78
C THR A 71 -86.66 -0.62 -30.52
N SER A 72 -87.00 0.57 -31.03
CA SER A 72 -86.06 1.51 -31.68
C SER A 72 -84.93 1.89 -30.72
N ARG A 73 -85.29 2.38 -29.53
CA ARG A 73 -84.33 2.75 -28.49
C ARG A 73 -83.45 1.57 -28.07
N SER A 74 -84.02 0.36 -27.93
CA SER A 74 -83.24 -0.84 -27.63
C SER A 74 -82.25 -1.21 -28.75
N ALA A 75 -82.62 -0.99 -30.02
CA ALA A 75 -81.72 -1.22 -31.15
C ALA A 75 -80.50 -0.28 -31.13
N GLU A 76 -80.72 1.02 -30.86
CA GLU A 76 -79.63 1.99 -30.70
C GLU A 76 -78.72 1.66 -29.52
N GLN A 77 -79.30 1.29 -28.38
CA GLN A 77 -78.54 0.85 -27.20
C GLN A 77 -77.66 -0.37 -27.53
N ARG A 78 -78.21 -1.40 -28.20
CA ARG A 78 -77.45 -2.59 -28.62
C ARG A 78 -76.32 -2.24 -29.58
N GLN A 79 -76.55 -1.31 -30.49
CA GLN A 79 -75.54 -0.86 -31.43
C GLN A 79 -74.40 -0.11 -30.74
N GLN A 80 -74.71 0.77 -29.78
CA GLN A 80 -73.71 1.45 -28.97
C GLN A 80 -72.89 0.46 -28.14
N VAL A 81 -73.55 -0.55 -27.55
CA VAL A 81 -72.89 -1.66 -26.86
C VAL A 81 -71.97 -2.44 -27.80
N GLN A 82 -72.40 -2.72 -29.03
CA GLN A 82 -71.58 -3.41 -30.02
C GLN A 82 -70.32 -2.60 -30.34
N LYS A 83 -70.43 -1.28 -30.55
CA LYS A 83 -69.29 -0.39 -30.80
C LYS A 83 -68.31 -0.38 -29.61
N ILE A 84 -68.81 -0.16 -28.39
CA ILE A 84 -68.00 -0.17 -27.17
C ILE A 84 -67.31 -1.52 -26.98
N SER A 85 -68.03 -2.62 -27.18
CA SER A 85 -67.47 -3.98 -27.04
C SER A 85 -66.40 -4.27 -28.09
N GLY A 86 -66.56 -3.77 -29.32
CA GLY A 86 -65.57 -3.89 -30.39
C GLY A 86 -64.28 -3.10 -30.09
N GLU A 87 -64.42 -1.86 -29.62
CA GLU A 87 -63.27 -1.04 -29.19
C GLU A 87 -62.55 -1.64 -27.97
N ALA A 88 -63.30 -2.15 -26.99
CA ALA A 88 -62.73 -2.85 -25.83
C ALA A 88 -61.97 -4.11 -26.28
N LEU A 89 -62.58 -4.91 -27.16
CA LEU A 89 -61.97 -6.11 -27.71
C LEU A 89 -60.66 -5.79 -28.45
N ALA A 90 -60.64 -4.74 -29.28
CA ALA A 90 -59.44 -4.33 -29.99
C ALA A 90 -58.28 -3.97 -29.04
N LYS A 91 -58.56 -3.18 -27.99
CA LYS A 91 -57.56 -2.82 -26.97
C LYS A 91 -57.05 -4.04 -26.18
N ILE A 92 -57.92 -5.01 -25.91
CA ILE A 92 -57.54 -6.25 -25.23
C ILE A 92 -56.65 -7.10 -26.13
N THR A 93 -57.00 -7.25 -27.41
CA THR A 93 -56.19 -8.00 -28.38
C THR A 93 -54.80 -7.37 -28.54
N GLU A 94 -54.71 -6.05 -28.63
CA GLU A 94 -53.42 -5.34 -28.69
C GLU A 94 -52.57 -5.59 -27.42
N ALA A 95 -53.19 -5.56 -26.24
CA ALA A 95 -52.52 -5.92 -24.98
C ALA A 95 -52.06 -7.39 -24.96
N GLU A 96 -52.85 -8.32 -25.52
CA GLU A 96 -52.48 -9.74 -25.63
C GLU A 96 -51.28 -9.94 -26.58
N GLU A 97 -51.26 -9.26 -27.74
CA GLU A 97 -50.16 -9.30 -28.70
C GLU A 97 -48.86 -8.77 -28.09
N GLN A 98 -48.91 -7.62 -27.43
CA GLN A 98 -47.76 -7.08 -26.70
C GLN A 98 -47.34 -8.00 -25.54
N GLY A 99 -48.29 -8.65 -24.89
CA GLY A 99 -48.03 -9.67 -23.88
C GLY A 99 -47.28 -10.88 -24.43
N ASN A 100 -47.59 -11.31 -25.65
CA ASN A 100 -46.87 -12.38 -26.35
C ASN A 100 -45.47 -11.94 -26.77
N LYS A 101 -45.31 -10.71 -27.27
CA LYS A 101 -44.01 -10.12 -27.60
C LYS A 101 -43.10 -10.04 -26.36
N ALA A 102 -43.58 -9.46 -25.26
CA ALA A 102 -42.84 -9.37 -24.00
C ALA A 102 -42.47 -10.77 -23.47
N ALA A 103 -43.40 -11.73 -23.52
CA ALA A 103 -43.11 -13.11 -23.12
C ALA A 103 -42.00 -13.75 -23.97
N SER A 104 -42.02 -13.54 -25.29
CA SER A 104 -40.98 -14.08 -26.17
C SER A 104 -39.59 -13.48 -25.87
N LEU A 105 -39.52 -12.22 -25.44
CA LEU A 105 -38.28 -11.56 -25.06
C LEU A 105 -37.76 -12.09 -23.73
N VAL A 106 -38.63 -12.25 -22.73
CA VAL A 106 -38.27 -12.84 -21.43
C VAL A 106 -37.82 -14.29 -21.59
N GLU A 107 -38.45 -15.08 -22.47
CA GLU A 107 -38.04 -16.47 -22.72
C GLU A 107 -36.61 -16.56 -23.27
N LYS A 108 -36.21 -15.64 -24.15
CA LYS A 108 -34.84 -15.56 -24.69
C LYS A 108 -33.78 -15.26 -23.62
N LEU A 109 -34.17 -14.73 -22.46
CA LEU A 109 -33.24 -14.46 -21.35
C LEU A 109 -32.81 -15.73 -20.60
N LYS A 110 -33.49 -16.86 -20.80
CA LYS A 110 -33.15 -18.13 -20.14
C LYS A 110 -31.79 -18.68 -20.58
N ASP A 111 -31.45 -18.51 -21.86
CA ASP A 111 -30.26 -19.17 -22.43
C ASP A 111 -28.99 -18.35 -22.27
N GLN A 112 -29.06 -17.01 -22.34
CA GLN A 112 -27.94 -16.07 -22.13
C GLN A 112 -28.43 -14.61 -22.18
N GLY A 113 -29.09 -14.14 -21.12
CA GLY A 113 -29.50 -12.74 -21.04
C GLY A 113 -28.30 -11.79 -20.87
N SER A 114 -27.97 -11.01 -21.92
CA SER A 114 -27.09 -9.84 -21.80
C SER A 114 -27.81 -8.67 -21.11
N GLU A 115 -27.08 -7.69 -20.60
CA GLU A 115 -27.68 -6.49 -20.00
C GLU A 115 -28.57 -5.74 -21.02
N GLU A 116 -28.20 -5.69 -22.31
CA GLU A 116 -29.05 -5.08 -23.32
C GLU A 116 -30.35 -5.86 -23.54
N SER A 117 -30.28 -7.20 -23.59
CA SER A 117 -31.47 -8.04 -23.78
C SER A 117 -32.46 -7.91 -22.61
N ILE A 118 -31.95 -7.74 -21.39
CA ILE A 118 -32.78 -7.50 -20.19
C ILE A 118 -33.48 -6.15 -20.32
N LYS A 119 -32.77 -5.07 -20.70
CA LYS A 119 -33.37 -3.74 -20.90
C LYS A 119 -34.47 -3.76 -21.96
N VAL A 120 -34.26 -4.44 -23.08
CA VAL A 120 -35.28 -4.57 -24.14
C VAL A 120 -36.52 -5.31 -23.63
N ALA A 121 -36.35 -6.34 -22.80
CA ALA A 121 -37.48 -7.04 -22.20
C ALA A 121 -38.21 -6.18 -21.15
N GLU A 122 -37.50 -5.39 -20.35
CA GLU A 122 -38.08 -4.43 -19.41
C GLU A 122 -38.91 -3.36 -20.12
N GLU A 123 -38.41 -2.79 -21.22
CA GLU A 123 -39.13 -1.82 -22.04
C GLU A 123 -40.43 -2.41 -22.61
N ALA A 124 -40.37 -3.65 -23.12
CA ALA A 124 -41.55 -4.35 -23.62
C ALA A 124 -42.59 -4.65 -22.51
N ILE A 125 -42.14 -4.95 -21.30
CA ILE A 125 -43.01 -5.13 -20.12
C ILE A 125 -43.65 -3.80 -19.71
N ALA A 126 -42.90 -2.69 -19.76
CA ALA A 126 -43.41 -1.35 -19.47
C ALA A 126 -44.46 -0.91 -20.51
N GLU A 127 -44.21 -1.19 -21.79
CA GLU A 127 -45.15 -0.98 -22.89
C GLU A 127 -46.45 -1.79 -22.67
N LEU A 128 -46.33 -3.10 -22.38
CA LEU A 128 -47.46 -3.95 -22.03
C LEU A 128 -48.27 -3.41 -20.84
N GLN A 129 -47.59 -2.94 -19.79
CA GLN A 129 -48.25 -2.33 -18.62
C GLN A 129 -49.05 -1.07 -19.01
N GLY A 130 -48.62 -0.33 -20.05
CA GLY A 130 -49.38 0.76 -20.64
C GLY A 130 -50.68 0.28 -21.28
N PHE A 131 -50.61 -0.74 -22.15
CA PHE A 131 -51.77 -1.32 -22.82
C PHE A 131 -52.79 -1.92 -21.85
N VAL A 132 -52.34 -2.66 -20.83
CA VAL A 132 -53.23 -3.23 -19.81
C VAL A 132 -53.93 -2.15 -18.99
N ARG A 133 -53.24 -1.04 -18.66
CA ARG A 133 -53.86 0.12 -18.00
C ARG A 133 -54.92 0.77 -18.88
N MET A 134 -54.65 0.95 -20.17
CA MET A 134 -55.62 1.51 -21.13
C MET A 134 -56.86 0.62 -21.28
N ALA A 135 -56.68 -0.70 -21.37
CA ALA A 135 -57.78 -1.66 -21.46
C ALA A 135 -58.67 -1.66 -20.21
N ASN A 136 -58.06 -1.72 -19.00
CA ASN A 136 -58.81 -1.65 -17.74
C ASN A 136 -59.59 -0.34 -17.61
N ARG A 137 -58.92 0.80 -17.87
CA ARG A 137 -59.57 2.12 -17.79
C ARG A 137 -60.76 2.22 -18.73
N PHE A 138 -60.64 1.71 -19.95
CA PHE A 138 -61.73 1.73 -20.92
C PHE A 138 -62.92 0.87 -20.46
N LEU A 139 -62.67 -0.33 -19.91
CA LEU A 139 -63.75 -1.16 -19.36
C LEU A 139 -64.43 -0.49 -18.15
N ASP A 140 -63.66 0.14 -17.26
CA ASP A 140 -64.19 0.82 -16.07
C ASP A 140 -65.03 2.07 -16.43
N GLU A 141 -64.55 2.88 -17.38
CA GLU A 141 -65.28 4.06 -17.87
C GLU A 141 -66.62 3.66 -18.48
N ASN A 142 -66.64 2.60 -19.30
CA ASN A 142 -67.87 2.07 -19.90
C ASN A 142 -68.77 1.32 -18.91
N ARG A 143 -68.24 0.84 -17.78
CA ARG A 143 -69.06 0.22 -16.72
C ARG A 143 -69.78 1.26 -15.87
N ARG A 144 -69.18 2.43 -15.66
CA ARG A 144 -69.72 3.49 -14.78
C ARG A 144 -70.77 4.36 -15.46
N GLY A 145 -70.61 4.61 -16.76
CA GLY A 145 -71.42 5.59 -17.49
C GLY A 145 -72.55 5.02 -18.36
N SER A 146 -72.75 3.70 -18.39
CA SER A 146 -73.59 3.07 -19.40
C SER A 146 -74.74 2.24 -18.81
N GLU A 147 -75.82 2.12 -19.58
CA GLU A 147 -76.98 1.29 -19.26
C GLU A 147 -76.59 -0.20 -19.13
N GLU A 148 -77.44 -0.99 -18.47
CA GLU A 148 -77.21 -2.39 -18.05
C GLU A 148 -76.54 -3.28 -19.12
N PHE A 149 -76.91 -3.12 -20.39
CA PHE A 149 -76.35 -3.87 -21.52
C PHE A 149 -74.83 -3.68 -21.73
N ALA A 150 -74.31 -2.46 -21.55
CA ALA A 150 -72.88 -2.19 -21.71
C ALA A 150 -72.05 -2.73 -20.53
N SER A 151 -72.66 -2.72 -19.33
CA SER A 151 -72.07 -3.33 -18.14
C SER A 151 -71.92 -4.84 -18.31
N GLU A 152 -72.93 -5.52 -18.87
CA GLU A 152 -72.87 -6.96 -19.15
C GLU A 152 -71.78 -7.30 -20.19
N ALA A 153 -71.72 -6.56 -21.30
CA ALA A 153 -70.69 -6.75 -22.33
C ALA A 153 -69.27 -6.54 -21.78
N SER A 154 -69.06 -5.49 -20.98
CA SER A 154 -67.77 -5.21 -20.32
C SER A 154 -67.40 -6.33 -19.33
N SER A 155 -68.38 -6.87 -18.61
CA SER A 155 -68.17 -7.98 -17.66
C SER A 155 -67.69 -9.26 -18.35
N LYS A 156 -68.11 -9.52 -19.60
CA LYS A 156 -67.64 -10.67 -20.40
C LYS A 156 -66.19 -10.53 -20.87
N LEU A 157 -65.69 -9.30 -21.01
CA LEU A 157 -64.31 -9.01 -21.43
C LEU A 157 -63.34 -8.92 -20.24
N GLN A 158 -63.84 -8.66 -19.03
CA GLN A 158 -63.03 -8.55 -17.81
C GLN A 158 -62.10 -9.76 -17.56
N PRO A 159 -62.52 -11.03 -17.76
CA PRO A 159 -61.63 -12.17 -17.55
C PRO A 159 -60.38 -12.15 -18.44
N ARG A 160 -60.49 -11.65 -19.68
CA ARG A 160 -59.34 -11.54 -20.59
C ARG A 160 -58.34 -10.50 -20.12
N VAL A 161 -58.81 -9.31 -19.72
CA VAL A 161 -57.91 -8.29 -19.14
C VAL A 161 -57.21 -8.81 -17.90
N LYS A 162 -57.93 -9.54 -17.03
CA LYS A 162 -57.33 -10.21 -15.86
C LYS A 162 -56.27 -11.24 -16.26
N ALA A 163 -56.48 -11.99 -17.35
CA ALA A 163 -55.50 -12.94 -17.84
C ALA A 163 -54.22 -12.24 -18.35
N VAL A 164 -54.35 -11.13 -19.10
CA VAL A 164 -53.18 -10.33 -19.53
C VAL A 164 -52.48 -9.68 -18.34
N GLN A 165 -53.23 -9.20 -17.35
CA GLN A 165 -52.68 -8.65 -16.11
C GLN A 165 -51.88 -9.70 -15.32
N ALA A 166 -52.41 -10.91 -15.14
CA ALA A 166 -51.70 -12.00 -14.49
C ALA A 166 -50.43 -12.39 -15.28
N LYS A 167 -50.49 -12.37 -16.61
CA LYS A 167 -49.32 -12.58 -17.47
C LYS A 167 -48.27 -11.48 -17.27
N LEU A 168 -48.67 -10.21 -17.24
CA LEU A 168 -47.77 -9.08 -16.96
C LEU A 168 -47.06 -9.25 -15.61
N GLU A 169 -47.80 -9.59 -14.55
CA GLU A 169 -47.23 -9.83 -13.21
C GLU A 169 -46.22 -10.99 -13.23
N SER A 170 -46.55 -12.09 -13.92
CA SER A 170 -45.62 -13.20 -14.11
C SER A 170 -44.35 -12.79 -14.85
N LEU A 171 -44.46 -11.96 -15.89
CA LEU A 171 -43.30 -11.45 -16.64
C LEU A 171 -42.45 -10.50 -15.80
N GLN A 172 -43.07 -9.67 -14.95
CA GLN A 172 -42.36 -8.79 -14.01
C GLN A 172 -41.56 -9.56 -12.96
N VAL A 173 -42.10 -10.68 -12.45
CA VAL A 173 -41.36 -11.57 -11.53
C VAL A 173 -40.19 -12.23 -12.27
N ALA A 174 -40.42 -12.71 -13.49
CA ALA A 174 -39.38 -13.35 -14.29
C ALA A 174 -38.22 -12.38 -14.61
N ILE A 175 -38.51 -11.17 -15.09
CA ILE A 175 -37.45 -10.20 -15.42
C ILE A 175 -36.67 -9.76 -14.19
N ARG A 176 -37.32 -9.60 -13.02
CA ARG A 176 -36.65 -9.33 -11.74
C ARG A 176 -35.69 -10.46 -11.37
N SER A 177 -36.11 -11.72 -11.53
CA SER A 177 -35.23 -12.88 -11.31
C SER A 177 -34.01 -12.86 -12.24
N HIS A 178 -34.19 -12.52 -13.52
CA HIS A 178 -33.07 -12.40 -14.47
C HIS A 178 -32.10 -11.26 -14.12
N LEU A 179 -32.62 -10.10 -13.69
CA LEU A 179 -31.79 -8.99 -13.21
C LEU A 179 -30.95 -9.38 -12.00
N GLU A 180 -31.56 -10.04 -11.02
CA GLU A 180 -30.84 -10.52 -9.84
C GLU A 180 -29.77 -11.56 -10.24
N LYS A 181 -30.08 -12.51 -11.14
CA LYS A 181 -29.10 -13.48 -11.67
C LYS A 181 -27.92 -12.80 -12.35
N ALA A 182 -28.17 -11.80 -13.18
CA ALA A 182 -27.13 -11.01 -13.82
C ALA A 182 -26.26 -10.27 -12.78
N GLY A 183 -26.89 -9.69 -11.75
CA GLY A 183 -26.21 -9.06 -10.62
C GLY A 183 -25.31 -10.03 -9.84
N VAL A 184 -25.79 -11.25 -9.55
CA VAL A 184 -24.98 -12.31 -8.91
C VAL A 184 -23.76 -12.63 -9.78
N LYS A 185 -23.96 -12.86 -11.08
CA LYS A 185 -22.86 -13.17 -12.01
C LYS A 185 -21.81 -12.06 -12.05
N ALA A 186 -22.24 -10.80 -12.08
CA ALA A 186 -21.34 -9.65 -12.06
C ALA A 186 -20.53 -9.58 -10.74
N VAL A 187 -21.19 -9.78 -9.60
CA VAL A 187 -20.52 -9.83 -8.28
C VAL A 187 -19.51 -10.96 -8.21
N LEU A 188 -19.86 -12.16 -8.67
CA LEU A 188 -18.95 -13.31 -8.67
C LEU A 188 -17.75 -13.09 -9.59
N SER A 189 -17.96 -12.50 -10.77
CA SER A 189 -16.88 -12.13 -11.68
C SER A 189 -15.90 -11.13 -11.07
N GLU A 190 -16.39 -10.11 -10.36
CA GLU A 190 -15.54 -9.14 -9.67
C GLU A 190 -14.73 -9.79 -8.54
N CYS A 191 -15.37 -10.65 -7.74
CA CYS A 191 -14.71 -11.41 -6.69
C CYS A 191 -13.62 -12.33 -7.25
N GLN A 192 -13.91 -13.03 -8.35
CA GLN A 192 -12.96 -13.90 -9.05
C GLN A 192 -11.76 -13.11 -9.55
N GLN A 193 -11.98 -11.98 -10.25
CA GLN A 193 -10.89 -11.14 -10.76
C GLN A 193 -9.97 -10.67 -9.64
N ARG A 194 -10.52 -10.18 -8.52
CA ARG A 194 -9.69 -9.74 -7.38
C ARG A 194 -8.90 -10.87 -6.75
N LEU A 195 -9.47 -12.07 -6.72
CA LEU A 195 -8.77 -13.25 -6.23
C LEU A 195 -7.63 -13.63 -7.17
N GLU A 196 -7.82 -13.59 -8.48
CA GLU A 196 -6.77 -13.82 -9.48
C GLU A 196 -5.63 -12.80 -9.33
N ASP A 197 -5.93 -11.51 -9.12
CA ASP A 197 -4.93 -10.48 -8.84
C ASP A 197 -4.16 -10.76 -7.54
N THR A 198 -4.83 -11.32 -6.54
CA THR A 198 -4.22 -11.74 -5.27
C THR A 198 -3.29 -12.93 -5.46
N GLU A 199 -3.74 -13.95 -6.20
CA GLU A 199 -2.97 -15.13 -6.53
C GLU A 199 -1.73 -14.76 -7.37
N ALA A 200 -1.85 -13.80 -8.30
CA ALA A 200 -0.72 -13.26 -9.05
C ALA A 200 0.32 -12.57 -8.14
N ALA A 201 -0.13 -11.79 -7.15
CA ALA A 201 0.77 -11.17 -6.17
C ALA A 201 1.49 -12.22 -5.29
N VAL A 202 0.78 -13.28 -4.87
CA VAL A 202 1.39 -14.42 -4.13
C VAL A 202 2.40 -15.16 -5.00
N LYS A 203 2.10 -15.35 -6.28
CA LYS A 203 3.04 -15.97 -7.22
C LYS A 203 4.29 -15.12 -7.39
N SER A 204 4.16 -13.80 -7.53
CA SER A 204 5.30 -12.87 -7.60
C SER A 204 6.19 -12.95 -6.35
N SER A 205 5.60 -13.09 -5.16
CA SER A 205 6.34 -13.36 -3.92
C SER A 205 7.12 -14.68 -3.96
N SER A 206 6.55 -15.72 -4.56
CA SER A 206 7.21 -17.03 -4.70
C SER A 206 8.33 -16.97 -5.75
N ASP A 207 8.15 -16.21 -6.82
CA ASP A 207 9.16 -16.01 -7.86
C ASP A 207 10.35 -15.20 -7.32
N ALA A 208 10.10 -14.17 -6.49
CA ALA A 208 11.14 -13.42 -5.78
C ALA A 208 11.94 -14.32 -4.81
N GLU A 209 11.26 -15.25 -4.13
CA GLU A 209 11.92 -16.23 -3.26
C GLU A 209 12.82 -17.17 -4.09
N ALA A 210 12.31 -17.68 -5.20
CA ALA A 210 13.08 -18.53 -6.11
C ALA A 210 14.29 -17.79 -6.70
N ALA A 211 14.17 -16.49 -6.98
CA ALA A 211 15.29 -15.66 -7.44
C ALA A 211 16.36 -15.50 -6.34
N PHE A 212 15.94 -15.25 -5.10
CA PHE A 212 16.86 -15.19 -3.96
C PHE A 212 17.62 -16.51 -3.76
N LEU A 213 16.94 -17.66 -3.85
CA LEU A 213 17.56 -18.98 -3.70
C LEU A 213 18.55 -19.35 -4.81
N LYS A 214 18.46 -18.71 -5.98
CA LYS A 214 19.39 -18.92 -7.10
C LYS A 214 20.66 -18.09 -7.01
N LEU A 215 20.77 -17.17 -6.04
CA LEU A 215 21.99 -16.41 -5.84
C LEU A 215 23.17 -17.37 -5.58
N PRO A 216 24.32 -17.17 -6.24
CA PRO A 216 25.53 -17.92 -5.94
C PRO A 216 25.88 -17.87 -4.44
N ALA A 217 26.39 -18.97 -3.89
CA ALA A 217 26.71 -19.06 -2.46
C ALA A 217 27.80 -18.06 -2.00
N ASP A 218 28.62 -17.61 -2.94
CA ASP A 218 29.67 -16.60 -2.83
C ASP A 218 29.18 -15.17 -3.11
N SER A 219 27.87 -14.97 -3.34
CA SER A 219 27.29 -13.63 -3.42
C SER A 219 27.57 -12.87 -2.10
N GLN A 220 27.95 -11.61 -2.21
CA GLN A 220 28.21 -10.75 -1.06
C GLN A 220 27.55 -9.38 -1.23
N GLY A 221 27.34 -8.70 -0.10
CA GLY A 221 26.96 -7.28 -0.05
C GLY A 221 25.66 -6.96 -0.79
N GLU A 222 25.77 -6.07 -1.77
CA GLU A 222 24.65 -5.37 -2.43
C GLU A 222 23.67 -6.32 -3.14
N ALA A 223 24.16 -7.39 -3.78
CA ALA A 223 23.31 -8.33 -4.52
C ALA A 223 22.36 -9.12 -3.58
N ILE A 224 22.85 -9.53 -2.40
CA ILE A 224 22.00 -10.19 -1.39
C ILE A 224 20.99 -9.19 -0.82
N ALA A 225 21.42 -7.96 -0.54
CA ALA A 225 20.56 -6.92 0.01
C ALA A 225 19.43 -6.53 -0.96
N GLU A 226 19.73 -6.39 -2.25
CA GLU A 226 18.73 -6.10 -3.29
C GLU A 226 17.71 -7.24 -3.44
N ALA A 227 18.19 -8.49 -3.50
CA ALA A 227 17.30 -9.65 -3.60
C ALA A 227 16.41 -9.81 -2.35
N MET A 228 16.96 -9.56 -1.17
CA MET A 228 16.22 -9.58 0.10
C MET A 228 15.14 -8.49 0.11
N ALA A 229 15.48 -7.27 -0.29
CA ALA A 229 14.53 -6.16 -0.38
C ALA A 229 13.41 -6.44 -1.38
N SER A 230 13.73 -7.04 -2.53
CA SER A 230 12.76 -7.45 -3.54
C SER A 230 11.78 -8.51 -2.99
N LEU A 231 12.30 -9.54 -2.31
CA LEU A 231 11.48 -10.56 -1.66
C LEU A 231 10.55 -9.98 -0.59
N GLU A 232 11.07 -9.12 0.29
CA GLU A 232 10.27 -8.44 1.31
C GLU A 232 9.16 -7.59 0.71
N ALA A 233 9.47 -6.82 -0.34
CA ALA A 233 8.50 -5.99 -1.03
C ALA A 233 7.38 -6.84 -1.65
N ALA A 234 7.74 -7.97 -2.30
CA ALA A 234 6.78 -8.87 -2.91
C ALA A 234 5.87 -9.56 -1.86
N VAL A 235 6.44 -10.07 -0.75
CA VAL A 235 5.67 -10.66 0.37
C VAL A 235 4.72 -9.62 0.98
N LYS A 236 5.18 -8.38 1.16
CA LYS A 236 4.37 -7.28 1.71
C LYS A 236 3.22 -6.91 0.77
N ALA A 237 3.47 -6.83 -0.54
CA ALA A 237 2.45 -6.58 -1.55
C ALA A 237 1.39 -7.69 -1.57
N ALA A 238 1.81 -8.95 -1.57
CA ALA A 238 0.92 -10.11 -1.51
C ALA A 238 0.06 -10.10 -0.24
N ASN A 239 0.64 -9.79 0.92
CA ASN A 239 -0.10 -9.65 2.17
C ASN A 239 -1.14 -8.51 2.13
N GLY A 240 -0.78 -7.38 1.51
CA GLY A 240 -1.71 -6.28 1.29
C GLY A 240 -2.92 -6.71 0.44
N SER A 241 -2.64 -7.39 -0.69
CA SER A 241 -3.67 -7.89 -1.61
C SER A 241 -4.61 -8.90 -0.96
N VAL A 242 -4.08 -9.85 -0.19
CA VAL A 242 -4.90 -10.81 0.58
C VAL A 242 -5.88 -10.10 1.51
N ASN A 243 -5.43 -9.07 2.23
CA ASN A 243 -6.28 -8.36 3.18
C ASN A 243 -7.38 -7.53 2.49
N THR A 244 -7.08 -6.86 1.37
CA THR A 244 -8.06 -6.09 0.62
C THR A 244 -9.10 -7.01 -0.04
N THR A 245 -8.68 -8.14 -0.60
CA THR A 245 -9.59 -9.15 -1.18
C THR A 245 -10.46 -9.81 -0.11
N ARG A 246 -9.92 -10.10 1.08
CA ARG A 246 -10.72 -10.61 2.22
C ARG A 246 -11.84 -9.64 2.60
N ALA A 247 -11.52 -8.36 2.75
CA ALA A 247 -12.51 -7.34 3.06
C ALA A 247 -13.57 -7.23 1.95
N HIS A 248 -13.14 -7.28 0.68
CA HIS A 248 -14.04 -7.25 -0.47
C HIS A 248 -15.03 -8.42 -0.50
N LEU A 249 -14.55 -9.66 -0.34
CA LEU A 249 -15.41 -10.84 -0.24
C LEU A 249 -16.39 -10.73 0.93
N GLY A 250 -15.95 -10.19 2.08
CA GLY A 250 -16.81 -9.93 3.23
C GLY A 250 -17.99 -9.01 2.89
N VAL A 251 -17.74 -7.90 2.21
CA VAL A 251 -18.78 -6.96 1.77
C VAL A 251 -19.72 -7.61 0.75
N LYS A 252 -19.18 -8.31 -0.25
CA LYS A 252 -20.00 -8.98 -1.28
C LYS A 252 -20.85 -10.09 -0.70
N ARG A 253 -20.36 -10.83 0.30
CA ARG A 253 -21.13 -11.84 1.04
C ARG A 253 -22.36 -11.22 1.73
N VAL A 254 -22.23 -10.02 2.32
CA VAL A 254 -23.38 -9.30 2.92
C VAL A 254 -24.38 -8.86 1.86
N ASN A 255 -23.91 -8.37 0.71
CA ASN A 255 -24.79 -7.98 -0.38
C ASN A 255 -25.54 -9.19 -0.96
N MET A 256 -24.88 -10.34 -1.10
CA MET A 256 -25.49 -11.57 -1.60
C MET A 256 -26.66 -12.04 -0.72
N LYS A 257 -26.54 -11.90 0.61
CA LYS A 257 -27.60 -12.22 1.57
C LYS A 257 -28.88 -11.39 1.41
N ARG A 258 -28.83 -10.26 0.72
CA ARG A 258 -29.98 -9.38 0.47
C ARG A 258 -30.74 -9.71 -0.81
N MET A 259 -30.21 -10.62 -1.63
CA MET A 259 -30.86 -11.07 -2.86
C MET A 259 -31.95 -12.11 -2.54
N SER A 260 -32.72 -12.54 -3.54
CA SER A 260 -33.72 -13.60 -3.33
C SER A 260 -33.09 -14.88 -2.76
N PRO A 261 -33.82 -15.68 -1.94
CA PRO A 261 -33.24 -16.82 -1.21
C PRO A 261 -32.52 -17.85 -2.09
N GLU A 262 -33.08 -18.13 -3.28
CA GLU A 262 -32.50 -19.07 -4.25
C GLU A 262 -31.13 -18.59 -4.75
N LEU A 263 -31.05 -17.32 -5.18
CA LEU A 263 -29.83 -16.72 -5.72
C LEU A 263 -28.80 -16.42 -4.64
N SER A 264 -29.27 -16.01 -3.45
CA SER A 264 -28.45 -15.81 -2.26
C SER A 264 -27.71 -17.09 -1.90
N THR A 265 -28.40 -18.23 -1.87
CA THR A 265 -27.80 -19.54 -1.52
C THR A 265 -26.70 -19.91 -2.52
N SER A 266 -27.02 -19.91 -3.83
CA SER A 266 -26.05 -20.25 -4.87
C SER A 266 -24.85 -19.29 -4.91
N GLY A 267 -25.09 -17.98 -4.80
CA GLY A 267 -24.01 -16.99 -4.79
C GLY A 267 -23.13 -17.07 -3.54
N LEU A 268 -23.68 -17.43 -2.37
CA LEU A 268 -22.91 -17.64 -1.14
C LEU A 268 -22.02 -18.88 -1.22
N GLU A 269 -22.49 -19.96 -1.85
CA GLU A 269 -21.68 -21.16 -2.09
C GLU A 269 -20.46 -20.86 -2.97
N GLU A 270 -20.63 -20.08 -4.03
CA GLU A 270 -19.51 -19.65 -4.88
C GLU A 270 -18.54 -18.72 -4.15
N ILE A 271 -19.04 -17.74 -3.39
CA ILE A 271 -18.17 -16.88 -2.54
C ILE A 271 -17.37 -17.72 -1.53
N GLU A 272 -17.95 -18.80 -1.00
CA GLU A 272 -17.25 -19.69 -0.08
C GLU A 272 -16.12 -20.48 -0.76
N LYS A 273 -16.30 -20.88 -2.03
CA LYS A 273 -15.21 -21.48 -2.81
C LYS A 273 -14.07 -20.47 -3.03
N LEU A 274 -14.39 -19.21 -3.32
CA LEU A 274 -13.39 -18.14 -3.45
C LEU A 274 -12.69 -17.85 -2.12
N GLN A 275 -13.40 -17.92 -1.00
CA GLN A 275 -12.82 -17.77 0.34
C GLN A 275 -11.75 -18.84 0.62
N LYS A 276 -12.01 -20.11 0.28
CA LYS A 276 -11.05 -21.20 0.48
C LYS A 276 -9.73 -20.95 -0.28
N ARG A 277 -9.83 -20.54 -1.54
CA ARG A 277 -8.65 -20.14 -2.36
C ARG A 277 -7.90 -18.95 -1.73
N LEU A 278 -8.63 -17.96 -1.22
CA LEU A 278 -8.02 -16.83 -0.51
C LEU A 278 -7.30 -17.27 0.78
N ASP A 279 -7.81 -18.28 1.48
CA ASP A 279 -7.18 -18.82 2.67
C ASP A 279 -5.90 -19.60 2.33
N GLU A 280 -5.86 -20.32 1.20
CA GLU A 280 -4.63 -20.91 0.65
C GLU A 280 -3.58 -19.83 0.32
N ALA A 281 -4.00 -18.76 -0.37
CA ALA A 281 -3.15 -17.59 -0.63
C ALA A 281 -2.63 -16.96 0.68
N THR A 282 -3.48 -16.87 1.71
CA THR A 282 -3.09 -16.38 3.04
C THR A 282 -2.01 -17.26 3.67
N GLN A 283 -2.15 -18.59 3.58
CA GLN A 283 -1.14 -19.53 4.07
C GLN A 283 0.17 -19.41 3.31
N ALA A 284 0.13 -19.23 1.98
CA ALA A 284 1.32 -19.01 1.16
C ALA A 284 2.07 -17.73 1.56
N VAL A 285 1.35 -16.61 1.77
CA VAL A 285 1.95 -15.37 2.30
C VAL A 285 2.56 -15.58 3.68
N ALA A 286 1.90 -16.32 4.57
CA ALA A 286 2.44 -16.62 5.89
C ALA A 286 3.74 -17.43 5.81
N LYS A 287 3.83 -18.39 4.89
CA LYS A 287 5.07 -19.12 4.59
C LYS A 287 6.15 -18.18 4.05
N GLY A 288 5.82 -17.32 3.07
CA GLY A 288 6.77 -16.34 2.53
C GLY A 288 7.34 -15.39 3.59
N LYS A 289 6.51 -14.92 4.53
CA LYS A 289 7.00 -14.13 5.69
C LYS A 289 7.98 -14.89 6.57
N LYS A 290 7.72 -16.18 6.80
CA LYS A 290 8.63 -17.04 7.56
C LYS A 290 9.97 -17.18 6.83
N VAL A 291 9.95 -17.45 5.53
CA VAL A 291 11.16 -17.54 4.71
C VAL A 291 11.94 -16.23 4.74
N VAL A 292 11.26 -15.09 4.60
CA VAL A 292 11.90 -13.77 4.73
C VAL A 292 12.64 -13.63 6.06
N ALA A 293 11.99 -13.98 7.19
CA ALA A 293 12.62 -13.87 8.50
C ALA A 293 13.83 -14.80 8.65
N GLU A 294 13.73 -16.04 8.16
CA GLU A 294 14.83 -17.01 8.17
C GLU A 294 16.00 -16.53 7.30
N LYS A 295 15.74 -16.00 6.10
CA LYS A 295 16.78 -15.48 5.20
C LYS A 295 17.42 -14.21 5.72
N GLN A 296 16.67 -13.29 6.34
CA GLN A 296 17.25 -12.14 7.03
C GLN A 296 18.24 -12.59 8.12
N GLN A 297 17.85 -13.59 8.93
CA GLN A 297 18.72 -14.13 9.96
C GLN A 297 20.00 -14.75 9.36
N GLU A 298 19.88 -15.55 8.31
CA GLU A 298 21.03 -16.14 7.61
C GLU A 298 21.99 -15.06 7.04
N VAL A 299 21.44 -14.00 6.45
CA VAL A 299 22.24 -12.89 5.90
C VAL A 299 23.00 -12.17 7.02
N VAL A 300 22.34 -11.88 8.14
CA VAL A 300 22.97 -11.25 9.30
C VAL A 300 24.06 -12.16 9.88
N GLN A 301 23.81 -13.46 10.04
CA GLN A 301 24.80 -14.42 10.51
C GLN A 301 26.02 -14.47 9.58
N ARG A 302 25.82 -14.46 8.25
CA ARG A 302 26.90 -14.46 7.26
C ARG A 302 27.73 -13.17 7.34
N GLU A 303 27.09 -12.01 7.44
CA GLU A 303 27.77 -10.72 7.61
C GLU A 303 28.64 -10.70 8.87
N ILE A 304 28.10 -11.18 9.99
CA ILE A 304 28.81 -11.21 11.27
C ILE A 304 29.96 -12.21 11.22
N SER A 305 29.76 -13.41 10.68
CA SER A 305 30.83 -14.40 10.52
C SER A 305 31.96 -13.91 9.61
N THR A 306 31.62 -13.16 8.55
CA THR A 306 32.63 -12.56 7.66
C THR A 306 33.46 -11.51 8.40
N LYS A 307 32.80 -10.60 9.13
CA LYS A 307 33.47 -9.59 9.95
C LYS A 307 34.31 -10.19 11.08
N LEU A 308 33.82 -11.27 11.70
CA LEU A 308 34.59 -12.00 12.72
C LEU A 308 35.91 -12.50 12.13
N LYS A 309 35.88 -13.14 10.95
CA LYS A 309 37.10 -13.61 10.28
C LYS A 309 38.06 -12.48 9.90
N GLU A 310 37.53 -11.35 9.44
CA GLU A 310 38.33 -10.15 9.14
C GLU A 310 39.01 -9.61 10.42
N THR A 311 38.25 -9.52 11.52
CA THR A 311 38.75 -9.10 12.83
C THR A 311 39.78 -10.10 13.39
N GLU A 312 39.54 -11.41 13.30
CA GLU A 312 40.48 -12.47 13.69
C GLU A 312 41.79 -12.38 12.90
N ALA A 313 41.73 -12.11 11.59
CA ALA A 313 42.93 -11.95 10.76
C ALA A 313 43.78 -10.74 11.18
N LEU A 314 43.15 -9.60 11.48
CA LEU A 314 43.84 -8.42 12.00
C LEU A 314 44.43 -8.66 13.39
N PHE A 315 43.68 -9.37 14.24
CA PHE A 315 44.12 -9.77 15.57
C PHE A 315 45.36 -10.68 15.52
N GLU A 316 45.36 -11.72 14.68
CA GLU A 316 46.51 -12.61 14.50
C GLU A 316 47.70 -11.88 13.86
N ALA A 317 47.47 -10.93 12.95
CA ALA A 317 48.52 -10.06 12.41
C ALA A 317 49.16 -9.19 13.51
N SER A 318 48.38 -8.61 14.42
CA SER A 318 48.88 -7.88 15.60
C SER A 318 49.71 -8.77 16.52
N LYS A 319 49.24 -10.00 16.76
CA LYS A 319 49.94 -11.00 17.58
C LYS A 319 51.28 -11.39 16.97
N ALA A 320 51.32 -11.65 15.67
CA ALA A 320 52.54 -11.95 14.93
C ALA A 320 53.53 -10.78 14.96
N ALA A 321 53.06 -9.55 14.74
CA ALA A 321 53.91 -8.35 14.79
C ALA A 321 54.49 -8.12 16.20
N SER A 322 53.70 -8.34 17.24
CA SER A 322 54.16 -8.26 18.64
C SER A 322 55.16 -9.36 18.99
N ALA A 323 54.98 -10.58 18.46
CA ALA A 323 55.90 -11.69 18.68
C ALA A 323 57.29 -11.45 18.05
N LEU A 324 57.35 -10.73 16.92
CA LEU A 324 58.62 -10.36 16.27
C LEU A 324 59.49 -9.42 17.11
N LEU A 325 58.90 -8.68 18.06
CA LEU A 325 59.65 -7.84 19.00
C LEU A 325 60.26 -8.63 20.15
N ALA A 326 59.64 -9.75 20.53
CA ALA A 326 60.15 -10.62 21.58
C ALA A 326 61.36 -11.48 21.15
N ALA A 327 61.64 -11.57 19.85
CA ALA A 327 62.80 -12.31 19.33
C ALA A 327 64.10 -11.49 19.54
N THR A 328 65.05 -12.07 20.30
CA THR A 328 66.28 -11.41 20.74
C THR A 328 67.29 -11.16 19.61
N GLU A 329 67.97 -10.00 19.70
CA GLU A 329 69.02 -9.48 18.81
C GLU A 329 68.53 -8.77 17.53
N LEU A 330 67.90 -7.61 17.72
CA LEU A 330 67.63 -6.67 16.65
C LEU A 330 68.57 -5.46 16.76
N SER A 331 68.98 -4.92 15.62
CA SER A 331 69.66 -3.62 15.58
C SER A 331 68.70 -2.54 16.10
N THR A 332 69.24 -1.41 16.58
CA THR A 332 68.42 -0.29 17.08
C THR A 332 67.45 0.25 16.01
N GLU A 333 67.89 0.27 14.74
CA GLU A 333 67.07 0.72 13.62
C GLU A 333 65.95 -0.28 13.29
N ASP A 334 66.24 -1.59 13.29
CA ASP A 334 65.25 -2.63 13.06
C ASP A 334 64.21 -2.69 14.19
N LEU A 335 64.65 -2.46 15.44
CA LEU A 335 63.78 -2.47 16.60
C LEU A 335 62.78 -1.30 16.57
N ALA A 336 63.23 -0.10 16.20
CA ALA A 336 62.35 1.06 16.03
C ALA A 336 61.29 0.85 14.90
N ALA A 337 61.73 0.33 13.75
CA ALA A 337 60.82 0.06 12.62
C ALA A 337 59.79 -1.02 12.96
N LYS A 338 60.21 -2.12 13.60
CA LYS A 338 59.31 -3.20 14.04
C LYS A 338 58.36 -2.75 15.15
N THR A 339 58.82 -1.90 16.08
CA THR A 339 57.98 -1.37 17.17
C THR A 339 56.87 -0.49 16.60
N LYS A 340 57.19 0.33 15.59
CA LYS A 340 56.19 1.13 14.86
C LYS A 340 55.18 0.24 14.12
N ALA A 341 55.66 -0.74 13.37
CA ALA A 341 54.79 -1.66 12.62
C ALA A 341 53.86 -2.47 13.54
N ALA A 342 54.37 -2.94 14.69
CA ALA A 342 53.55 -3.63 15.67
C ALA A 342 52.52 -2.70 16.34
N GLY A 343 52.87 -1.44 16.59
CA GLY A 343 51.92 -0.43 17.08
C GLY A 343 50.80 -0.12 16.09
N GLU A 344 51.11 -0.03 14.79
CA GLU A 344 50.10 0.16 13.72
C GLU A 344 49.18 -1.06 13.59
N ALA A 345 49.74 -2.28 13.61
CA ALA A 345 48.96 -3.53 13.58
C ALA A 345 48.06 -3.68 14.82
N HIS A 346 48.57 -3.36 16.01
CA HIS A 346 47.80 -3.35 17.26
C HIS A 346 46.63 -2.38 17.20
N ARG A 347 46.88 -1.15 16.75
CA ARG A 347 45.83 -0.14 16.60
C ARG A 347 44.74 -0.60 15.63
N ALA A 348 45.12 -1.14 14.47
CA ALA A 348 44.16 -1.64 13.49
C ALA A 348 43.32 -2.81 14.05
N ALA A 349 43.94 -3.74 14.78
CA ALA A 349 43.23 -4.82 15.44
C ALA A 349 42.27 -4.33 16.53
N SER A 350 42.70 -3.37 17.36
CA SER A 350 41.87 -2.79 18.42
C SER A 350 40.66 -2.05 17.85
N GLU A 351 40.86 -1.22 16.83
CA GLU A 351 39.76 -0.52 16.14
C GLU A 351 38.77 -1.53 15.51
N ALA A 352 39.27 -2.61 14.89
CA ALA A 352 38.44 -3.65 14.30
C ALA A 352 37.64 -4.48 15.34
N VAL A 353 38.24 -4.82 16.49
CA VAL A 353 37.56 -5.52 17.58
C VAL A 353 36.48 -4.63 18.20
N GLU A 354 36.78 -3.36 18.49
CA GLU A 354 35.80 -2.40 19.03
C GLU A 354 34.61 -2.19 18.08
N ASP A 355 34.88 -2.03 16.78
CA ASP A 355 33.84 -1.89 15.76
C ASP A 355 32.98 -3.16 15.62
N PHE A 356 33.61 -4.34 15.72
CA PHE A 356 32.91 -5.62 15.69
C PHE A 356 32.01 -5.80 16.93
N SER A 357 32.54 -5.55 18.13
CA SER A 357 31.76 -5.58 19.39
C SER A 357 30.60 -4.61 19.36
N ARG A 358 30.80 -3.39 18.87
CA ARG A 358 29.73 -2.40 18.73
C ARG A 358 28.63 -2.89 17.79
N LYS A 359 29.00 -3.47 16.64
CA LYS A 359 28.03 -4.07 15.70
C LYS A 359 27.25 -5.22 16.34
N LEU A 360 27.91 -6.11 17.08
CA LEU A 360 27.26 -7.20 17.80
C LEU A 360 26.26 -6.69 18.84
N GLN A 361 26.63 -5.68 19.64
CA GLN A 361 25.75 -5.08 20.63
C GLN A 361 24.50 -4.44 19.99
N VAL A 362 24.67 -3.72 18.87
CA VAL A 362 23.53 -3.15 18.12
C VAL A 362 22.60 -4.27 17.64
N ARG A 363 23.14 -5.34 17.04
CA ARG A 363 22.36 -6.48 16.56
C ARG A 363 21.66 -7.22 17.70
N GLN A 364 22.31 -7.38 18.84
CA GLN A 364 21.72 -8.00 20.04
C GLN A 364 20.54 -7.17 20.58
N GLN A 365 20.67 -5.84 20.58
CA GLN A 365 19.58 -4.94 20.96
C GLN A 365 18.42 -4.97 19.95
N GLU A 366 18.72 -5.02 18.65
CA GLU A 366 17.71 -5.15 17.59
C GLU A 366 16.94 -6.47 17.70
N ALA A 367 17.64 -7.59 17.89
CA ALA A 367 17.03 -8.90 18.10
C ALA A 367 16.13 -8.91 19.36
N SER A 368 16.57 -8.26 20.43
CA SER A 368 15.82 -8.14 21.68
C SER A 368 14.57 -7.25 21.54
N ARG A 369 14.67 -6.14 20.81
CA ARG A 369 13.51 -5.28 20.49
C ARG A 369 12.53 -5.97 19.56
N GLY A 370 13.06 -6.75 18.61
CA GLY A 370 12.30 -7.61 17.72
C GLY A 370 11.55 -8.75 18.44
N ALA A 371 11.78 -9.01 19.72
CA ALA A 371 10.97 -9.96 20.50
C ALA A 371 9.65 -9.34 20.99
N VAL A 372 9.48 -8.02 20.94
CA VAL A 372 8.25 -7.35 21.38
C VAL A 372 7.15 -7.51 20.31
N ALA A 373 6.07 -8.20 20.69
CA ALA A 373 4.92 -8.50 19.86
C ALA A 373 4.23 -7.23 19.32
N PRO A 374 4.02 -7.08 18.00
CA PRO A 374 3.02 -6.15 17.50
C PRO A 374 1.62 -6.65 17.89
N ARG A 375 0.70 -5.73 18.22
CA ARG A 375 -0.70 -6.07 18.54
C ARG A 375 -1.33 -6.83 17.37
N GLY A 376 -1.78 -8.07 17.61
CA GLY A 376 -2.59 -8.86 16.66
C GLY A 376 -1.96 -10.15 16.15
N GLU A 377 -0.72 -10.49 16.53
CA GLU A 377 -0.12 -11.80 16.23
C GLU A 377 -0.70 -12.90 17.14
N SER A 378 -0.83 -14.12 16.61
CA SER A 378 -1.27 -15.28 17.39
C SER A 378 -0.17 -15.74 18.36
N ALA A 379 -0.56 -16.33 19.49
CA ALA A 379 0.39 -16.83 20.50
C ALA A 379 1.43 -17.83 19.92
N ALA A 380 1.02 -18.65 18.94
CA ALA A 380 1.91 -19.59 18.28
C ALA A 380 2.99 -18.89 17.42
N GLN A 381 2.62 -17.81 16.71
CA GLN A 381 3.57 -17.01 15.92
C GLN A 381 4.56 -16.28 16.84
N LEU A 382 4.08 -15.79 17.99
CA LEU A 382 4.92 -15.15 18.99
C LEU A 382 5.94 -16.13 19.60
N PHE A 383 5.52 -17.36 19.90
CA PHE A 383 6.41 -18.39 20.41
C PHE A 383 7.51 -18.75 19.40
N ALA A 384 7.15 -18.96 18.13
CA ALA A 384 8.11 -19.32 17.09
C ALA A 384 9.15 -18.20 16.87
N ARG A 385 8.70 -16.94 16.81
CA ARG A 385 9.58 -15.77 16.67
C ARG A 385 10.48 -15.58 17.88
N SER A 386 9.95 -15.77 19.08
CA SER A 386 10.73 -15.71 20.32
C SER A 386 11.82 -16.78 20.38
N ALA A 387 11.50 -18.03 19.99
CA ALA A 387 12.47 -19.12 19.97
C ALA A 387 13.60 -18.89 18.94
N ALA A 388 13.25 -18.41 17.74
CA ALA A 388 14.25 -18.05 16.72
C ALA A 388 15.16 -16.90 17.20
N ALA A 389 14.55 -15.85 17.79
CA ALA A 389 15.29 -14.73 18.35
C ALA A 389 16.23 -15.17 19.49
N ALA A 390 15.78 -16.06 20.37
CA ALA A 390 16.58 -16.57 21.48
C ALA A 390 17.84 -17.31 20.99
N THR A 391 17.71 -18.10 19.92
CA THR A 391 18.84 -18.83 19.33
C THR A 391 19.86 -17.86 18.74
N GLY A 392 19.41 -16.86 17.97
CA GLY A 392 20.29 -15.83 17.42
C GLY A 392 20.98 -14.99 18.51
N VAL A 393 20.28 -14.66 19.59
CA VAL A 393 20.85 -13.90 20.72
C VAL A 393 21.96 -14.70 21.43
N ALA A 394 21.82 -16.02 21.57
CA ALA A 394 22.84 -16.86 22.18
C ALA A 394 24.13 -16.92 21.33
N GLU A 395 23.99 -17.05 20.01
CA GLU A 395 25.14 -16.99 19.08
C GLU A 395 25.84 -15.63 19.12
N LEU A 396 25.08 -14.53 19.08
CA LEU A 396 25.63 -13.17 19.20
C LEU A 396 26.38 -12.97 20.52
N ALA A 397 25.86 -13.51 21.63
CA ALA A 397 26.52 -13.44 22.92
C ALA A 397 27.84 -14.22 22.94
N SER A 398 27.90 -15.39 22.28
CA SER A 398 29.14 -16.15 22.14
C SER A 398 30.20 -15.41 21.32
N MET A 399 29.79 -14.72 20.24
CA MET A 399 30.72 -13.92 19.44
C MET A 399 31.20 -12.67 20.19
N LEU A 400 30.35 -12.10 21.06
CA LEU A 400 30.73 -10.97 21.91
C LEU A 400 31.76 -11.40 22.95
N ASP A 401 31.59 -12.54 23.60
CA ASP A 401 32.59 -13.13 24.52
C ASP A 401 33.94 -13.38 23.82
N GLN A 402 33.91 -13.82 22.56
CA GLN A 402 35.12 -13.97 21.76
C GLN A 402 35.79 -12.61 21.47
N ALA A 403 35.02 -11.58 21.15
CA ALA A 403 35.53 -10.23 20.94
C ALA A 403 36.13 -9.63 22.23
N ASP A 404 35.49 -9.86 23.38
CA ASP A 404 36.00 -9.44 24.69
C ASP A 404 37.33 -10.13 25.04
N LYS A 405 37.48 -11.42 24.69
CA LYS A 405 38.76 -12.15 24.81
C LYS A 405 39.84 -11.56 23.91
N MET A 406 39.54 -11.28 22.65
CA MET A 406 40.49 -10.61 21.73
C MET A 406 40.91 -9.23 22.27
N GLN A 407 39.96 -8.47 22.82
CA GLN A 407 40.24 -7.15 23.42
C GLN A 407 41.19 -7.28 24.63
N ALA A 408 40.93 -8.21 25.55
CA ALA A 408 41.79 -8.43 26.72
C ALA A 408 43.22 -8.86 26.32
N GLU A 409 43.35 -9.69 25.28
CA GLU A 409 44.65 -10.07 24.73
C GLU A 409 45.37 -8.88 24.06
N LEU A 410 44.65 -8.02 23.32
CA LEU A 410 45.21 -6.80 22.76
C LEU A 410 45.67 -5.82 23.85
N GLU A 411 44.94 -5.66 24.95
CA GLU A 411 45.38 -4.84 26.08
C GLU A 411 46.69 -5.36 26.69
N THR A 412 46.83 -6.69 26.78
CA THR A 412 48.07 -7.34 27.20
C THR A 412 49.22 -7.08 26.20
N GLN A 413 48.96 -7.18 24.89
CA GLN A 413 49.95 -6.85 23.85
C GLN A 413 50.38 -5.37 23.92
N ARG A 414 49.43 -4.46 24.19
CA ARG A 414 49.72 -3.02 24.34
C ARG A 414 50.71 -2.76 25.48
N GLY A 415 50.54 -3.42 26.62
CA GLY A 415 51.47 -3.33 27.74
C GLY A 415 52.89 -3.72 27.33
N ARG A 416 53.04 -4.86 26.64
CA ARG A 416 54.33 -5.35 26.13
C ARG A 416 54.95 -4.42 25.09
N LEU A 417 54.14 -3.88 24.17
CA LEU A 417 54.60 -2.92 23.16
C LEU A 417 55.12 -1.64 23.81
N GLN A 418 54.48 -1.19 24.89
CA GLN A 418 54.94 -0.03 25.64
C GLN A 418 56.28 -0.31 26.34
N GLU A 419 56.43 -1.49 26.95
CA GLU A 419 57.70 -1.93 27.56
C GLU A 419 58.84 -2.00 26.53
N GLU A 420 58.62 -2.60 25.36
CA GLU A 420 59.64 -2.67 24.30
C GLU A 420 59.94 -1.29 23.69
N LYS A 421 58.94 -0.40 23.59
CA LYS A 421 59.15 0.98 23.18
C LYS A 421 60.02 1.73 24.19
N ASP A 422 59.73 1.60 25.48
CA ASP A 422 60.52 2.24 26.54
C ASP A 422 61.96 1.72 26.55
N LYS A 423 62.14 0.42 26.29
CA LYS A 423 63.46 -0.21 26.10
C LYS A 423 64.19 0.30 24.86
N CYS A 424 63.50 0.46 23.73
CA CYS A 424 64.05 1.09 22.52
C CYS A 424 64.55 2.50 22.84
N MET A 425 63.71 3.30 23.49
CA MET A 425 64.06 4.67 23.87
C MET A 425 65.26 4.69 24.84
N ALA A 426 65.32 3.76 25.79
CA ALA A 426 66.47 3.62 26.69
C ALA A 426 67.76 3.21 25.93
N GLN A 427 67.66 2.31 24.95
CA GLN A 427 68.78 1.91 24.10
C GLN A 427 69.27 3.06 23.21
N ASP A 428 68.34 3.82 22.61
CA ASP A 428 68.67 5.01 21.82
C ASP A 428 69.36 6.08 22.68
N VAL A 429 68.85 6.34 23.88
CA VAL A 429 69.49 7.27 24.84
C VAL A 429 70.87 6.78 25.25
N LEU A 430 71.03 5.48 25.48
CA LEU A 430 72.33 4.88 25.82
C LEU A 430 73.30 4.99 24.65
N LYS A 431 72.87 4.72 23.42
CA LYS A 431 73.67 4.88 22.20
C LYS A 431 74.10 6.33 22.01
N VAL A 432 73.16 7.28 22.05
CA VAL A 432 73.46 8.71 21.94
C VAL A 432 74.44 9.16 23.04
N SER A 433 74.26 8.67 24.26
CA SER A 433 75.15 8.97 25.38
C SER A 433 76.55 8.36 25.18
N THR A 434 76.63 7.15 24.63
CA THR A 434 77.89 6.47 24.29
C THR A 434 78.60 7.22 23.16
N ASP A 435 77.90 7.54 22.07
CA ASP A 435 78.43 8.32 20.94
C ASP A 435 78.94 9.70 21.41
N LEU A 436 78.24 10.35 22.34
CA LEU A 436 78.67 11.62 22.95
C LEU A 436 79.92 11.46 23.82
N VAL A 437 80.00 10.40 24.62
CA VAL A 437 81.19 10.08 25.43
C VAL A 437 82.37 9.78 24.53
N GLU A 438 82.22 8.91 23.52
CA GLU A 438 83.27 8.59 22.55
C GLU A 438 83.74 9.86 21.80
N ALA A 439 82.81 10.72 21.40
CA ALA A 439 83.14 12.00 20.77
C ALA A 439 83.90 12.94 21.72
N LEU A 440 83.54 12.95 23.02
CA LEU A 440 84.21 13.73 24.05
C LEU A 440 85.60 13.16 24.36
N GLU A 441 85.75 11.85 24.48
CA GLU A 441 87.02 11.13 24.62
C GLU A 441 87.95 11.46 23.46
N LYS A 442 87.46 11.35 22.21
CA LYS A 442 88.24 11.71 21.02
C LYS A 442 88.66 13.19 21.01
N LYS A 443 87.79 14.10 21.48
CA LYS A 443 88.13 15.53 21.65
C LYS A 443 89.17 15.74 22.76
N MET A 444 89.08 15.00 23.87
CA MET A 444 90.06 15.04 24.95
C MET A 444 91.40 14.48 24.51
N GLU A 445 91.45 13.37 23.77
CA GLU A 445 92.67 12.85 23.16
C GLU A 445 93.30 13.87 22.21
N GLY A 446 92.50 14.53 21.36
CA GLY A 446 92.98 15.61 20.51
C GLY A 446 93.53 16.81 21.29
N THR A 447 92.86 17.18 22.39
CA THR A 447 93.29 18.28 23.27
C THR A 447 94.55 17.91 24.06
N ASN A 448 94.64 16.69 24.58
CA ASN A 448 95.82 16.15 25.26
C ASN A 448 97.00 16.06 24.29
N GLY A 449 96.78 15.66 23.03
CA GLY A 449 97.81 15.70 22.00
C GLY A 449 98.30 17.13 21.71
N ALA A 450 97.40 18.11 21.66
CA ALA A 450 97.76 19.53 21.51
C ALA A 450 98.43 20.12 22.77
N ALA A 451 98.06 19.64 23.97
CA ALA A 451 98.63 20.05 25.24
C ALA A 451 99.92 19.30 25.61
N ALA A 452 100.21 18.16 24.98
CA ALA A 452 101.46 17.41 25.16
C ALA A 452 102.67 18.29 24.81
N SER A 453 102.58 19.11 23.76
CA SER A 453 103.61 20.11 23.43
C SER A 453 103.79 21.22 24.47
N LEU A 454 102.81 21.45 25.36
CA LEU A 454 102.91 22.40 26.47
C LEU A 454 103.43 21.75 27.77
N THR A 455 103.44 20.42 27.86
CA THR A 455 103.75 19.66 29.10
C THR A 455 105.04 18.84 29.01
N GLU A 456 105.49 18.45 27.82
CA GLU A 456 106.80 17.80 27.64
C GLU A 456 107.98 18.77 27.87
N ASP A 457 107.73 20.09 27.80
CA ASP A 457 108.71 21.13 28.13
C ASP A 457 108.36 21.83 29.47
N ASN A 458 108.08 21.03 30.50
CA ASN A 458 107.75 21.50 31.86
C ASN A 458 108.83 22.42 32.48
N GLY A 459 110.06 22.41 31.94
CA GLY A 459 111.11 23.34 32.33
C GLY A 459 110.87 24.78 31.87
N ASN A 460 110.08 25.00 30.81
CA ASN A 460 109.96 26.29 30.16
C ASN A 460 108.57 26.93 30.23
N LEU A 461 107.51 26.24 30.67
CA LEU A 461 106.19 26.89 30.80
C LEU A 461 106.19 27.95 31.91
N ALA A 462 106.75 27.64 33.08
CA ALA A 462 106.93 28.62 34.14
C ALA A 462 107.87 29.75 33.69
N ALA A 463 108.97 29.41 32.99
CA ALA A 463 109.88 30.39 32.44
C ALA A 463 109.20 31.31 31.42
N HIS A 464 108.36 30.79 30.52
CA HIS A 464 107.61 31.58 29.55
C HIS A 464 106.49 32.41 30.18
N ILE A 465 105.81 31.91 31.22
CA ILE A 465 104.82 32.69 31.98
C ILE A 465 105.51 33.81 32.74
N TYR A 466 106.61 33.53 33.45
CA TYR A 466 107.39 34.55 34.16
C TYR A 466 108.06 35.53 33.20
N LEU A 467 108.63 35.07 32.09
CA LEU A 467 109.20 35.94 31.05
C LEU A 467 108.11 36.79 30.40
N GLY A 468 106.92 36.24 30.15
CA GLY A 468 105.76 36.97 29.66
C GLY A 468 105.30 38.06 30.62
N GLN A 469 105.20 37.75 31.92
CA GLN A 469 104.87 38.73 32.96
C GLN A 469 105.97 39.79 33.14
N ILE A 470 107.25 39.40 33.07
CA ILE A 470 108.39 40.34 33.14
C ILE A 470 108.41 41.26 31.92
N VAL A 471 108.18 40.74 30.72
CA VAL A 471 108.11 41.55 29.48
C VAL A 471 106.91 42.51 29.54
N GLU A 472 105.76 42.06 30.03
CA GLU A 472 104.58 42.91 30.20
C GLU A 472 104.81 44.01 31.25
N ALA A 473 105.44 43.66 32.39
CA ALA A 473 105.83 44.63 33.43
C ALA A 473 106.86 45.64 32.92
N LEU A 474 107.85 45.21 32.12
CA LEU A 474 108.82 46.08 31.47
C LEU A 474 108.15 47.03 30.46
N ARG A 475 107.22 46.53 29.64
CA ARG A 475 106.42 47.37 28.73
C ARG A 475 105.60 48.41 29.48
N GLN A 476 104.95 48.02 30.58
CA GLN A 476 104.19 48.94 31.41
C GLN A 476 105.08 49.98 32.10
N SER A 477 106.28 49.60 32.54
CA SER A 477 107.28 50.52 33.11
C SER A 477 107.82 51.51 32.08
N LEU A 478 108.18 51.04 30.88
CA LEU A 478 108.61 51.89 29.76
C LEU A 478 107.53 52.91 29.38
N ALA A 479 106.26 52.46 29.33
CA ALA A 479 105.13 53.34 29.08
C ALA A 479 104.95 54.40 30.18
N ARG A 480 105.14 54.04 31.46
CA ARG A 480 105.03 54.98 32.60
C ARG A 480 106.18 55.98 32.68
N THR A 481 107.40 55.55 32.37
CA THR A 481 108.61 56.38 32.46
C THR A 481 108.93 57.13 31.17
N SER A 482 108.16 56.90 30.10
CA SER A 482 108.38 57.48 28.75
C SER A 482 109.79 57.23 28.20
N GLN A 483 110.42 56.14 28.63
CA GLN A 483 111.72 55.71 28.11
C GLN A 483 111.52 54.89 26.84
N SER A 484 112.40 55.07 25.85
CA SER A 484 112.43 54.21 24.67
C SER A 484 113.11 52.87 24.99
N GLU A 485 112.82 51.83 24.22
CA GLU A 485 113.47 50.51 24.34
C GLU A 485 115.00 50.63 24.30
N ASP A 486 115.51 51.56 23.48
CA ASP A 486 116.93 51.84 23.32
C ASP A 486 117.56 52.51 24.57
N ALA A 487 116.78 53.30 25.32
CA ALA A 487 117.20 53.88 26.60
C ALA A 487 117.23 52.83 27.72
N LEU A 488 116.26 51.90 27.73
CA LEU A 488 116.26 50.76 28.64
C LEU A 488 117.46 49.85 28.39
N ALA A 489 117.75 49.55 27.12
CA ALA A 489 118.91 48.75 26.74
C ALA A 489 120.24 49.40 27.19
N LYS A 490 120.38 50.72 27.06
CA LYS A 490 121.55 51.45 27.57
C LYS A 490 121.66 51.43 29.09
N THR A 491 120.53 51.44 29.80
CA THR A 491 120.48 51.37 31.27
C THR A 491 120.89 49.98 31.78
N LEU A 492 120.39 48.92 31.13
CA LEU A 492 120.68 47.53 31.50
C LEU A 492 122.07 47.06 31.00
N ALA A 493 122.54 47.57 29.86
CA ALA A 493 123.76 47.15 29.16
C ALA A 493 124.69 48.30 28.76
N PRO A 494 125.17 49.16 29.69
CA PRO A 494 126.01 50.32 29.34
C PRO A 494 127.35 49.93 28.68
N SER A 495 127.80 48.68 28.86
CA SER A 495 129.02 48.12 28.26
C SER A 495 128.74 47.10 27.14
N GLY A 496 127.53 47.09 26.57
CA GLY A 496 127.15 46.24 25.43
C GLY A 496 126.76 44.80 25.79
N SER A 497 126.80 44.40 27.07
CA SER A 497 126.23 43.15 27.56
C SER A 497 125.48 43.35 28.87
N VAL A 498 124.29 42.77 28.98
CA VAL A 498 123.51 42.72 30.22
C VAL A 498 124.07 41.58 31.06
N THR A 499 124.43 41.85 32.31
CA THR A 499 124.76 40.81 33.28
C THR A 499 123.52 40.47 34.09
N GLU A 500 123.34 39.20 34.45
CA GLU A 500 122.16 38.72 35.19
C GLU A 500 121.92 39.53 36.47
N SER A 501 122.98 39.80 37.23
CA SER A 501 122.91 40.62 38.45
C SER A 501 122.35 42.02 38.20
N LYS A 502 122.71 42.69 37.09
CA LYS A 502 122.18 44.02 36.74
C LYS A 502 120.72 43.96 36.31
N PHE A 503 120.35 42.94 35.54
CA PHE A 503 118.97 42.76 35.11
C PHE A 503 118.03 42.51 36.29
N VAL A 504 118.44 41.62 37.20
CA VAL A 504 117.66 41.32 38.41
C VAL A 504 117.57 42.55 39.33
N SER A 505 118.66 43.29 39.56
CA SER A 505 118.60 44.53 40.34
C SER A 505 117.68 45.57 39.72
N TYR A 506 117.70 45.74 38.40
CA TYR A 506 116.76 46.65 37.72
C TYR A 506 115.31 46.19 37.90
N LEU A 507 115.02 44.90 37.77
CA LEU A 507 113.68 44.35 38.01
C LEU A 507 113.21 44.52 39.46
N GLN A 508 114.12 44.49 40.44
CA GLN A 508 113.80 44.75 41.86
C GLN A 508 113.49 46.22 42.17
N GLU A 509 113.97 47.15 41.34
CA GLU A 509 113.70 48.59 41.45
C GLU A 509 112.41 49.00 40.71
N LEU A 510 111.82 48.11 39.92
CA LEU A 510 110.52 48.34 39.32
C LEU A 510 109.42 48.27 40.40
N PRO A 511 108.50 49.26 40.46
CA PRO A 511 107.48 49.35 41.49
C PRO A 511 106.38 48.28 41.39
#